data_AF-A0A9X6B5T1-F1
#
_entry.id   AF-A0A9X6B5T1-F1
#
_cell.length_a   1.000
_cell.length_b   1.000
_cell.length_c   1.000
_cell.angle_alpha   90.00
_cell.angle_beta   90.00
_cell.angle_gamma   90.00
#
_symmetry.space_group_name_H-M   'P 1'
#
loop_
_entity.id
_entity.type
_entity.pdbx_description
1 polymer ?
#
loop_
_entity_poly.entity_id
_entity_poly.type
_entity_poly.pdbx_seq_one_letter_code
_entity_poly.pdbx_strand_id
1 'polypeptide(L)'
;MDKSWSSNSTQLLQEIDWEMSKIESILQQVSIDGLIKESYEIHEMLIKVSQLLLILQQDLKMTPLAKGLSLQLQSIQEQYNRLFSKGEMNRKYSE
;
A
#
# COMPACT_ATOMS: atom_id res chain seq x y z
N MET A 1 32.37 3.33 -0.32
CA MET A 1 31.95 2.21 0.55
C MET A 1 30.44 2.11 0.38
N ASP A 2 29.93 1.53 -0.72
CA ASP A 2 28.54 1.82 -1.17
C ASP A 2 27.85 0.68 -1.94
N LYS A 3 28.30 -0.57 -1.82
CA LYS A 3 27.67 -1.70 -2.53
C LYS A 3 26.62 -2.45 -1.70
N SER A 4 26.66 -2.36 -0.37
CA SER A 4 25.70 -3.03 0.52
C SER A 4 24.36 -2.33 0.60
N TRP A 5 24.33 -1.00 0.56
CA TRP A 5 23.08 -0.22 0.65
C TRP A 5 22.23 -0.25 -0.62
N SER A 6 22.85 -0.26 -1.81
CA SER A 6 22.09 -0.36 -3.06
C SER A 6 21.31 -1.66 -3.17
N SER A 7 21.89 -2.77 -2.69
CA SER A 7 21.21 -4.07 -2.64
C SER A 7 19.99 -4.05 -1.72
N ASN A 8 20.04 -3.27 -0.64
CA ASN A 8 18.95 -3.13 0.32
C ASN A 8 17.79 -2.29 -0.26
N SER A 9 18.11 -1.15 -0.90
CA SER A 9 17.10 -0.28 -1.51
C SER A 9 16.37 -0.96 -2.68
N THR A 10 17.04 -1.80 -3.48
CA THR A 10 16.39 -2.56 -4.56
C THR A 10 15.41 -3.60 -4.01
N GLN A 11 15.76 -4.31 -2.94
CA GLN A 11 14.86 -5.27 -2.31
C GLN A 11 13.63 -4.58 -1.71
N LEU A 12 13.83 -3.45 -1.02
CA LEU A 12 12.73 -2.63 -0.50
C LEU A 12 11.79 -2.16 -1.61
N LEU A 13 12.33 -1.73 -2.75
CA LEU A 13 11.53 -1.31 -3.90
C LEU A 13 10.67 -2.45 -4.45
N GLN A 14 11.24 -3.64 -4.59
CA GLN A 14 10.50 -4.82 -5.04
C GLN A 14 9.38 -5.19 -4.07
N GLU A 15 9.64 -5.10 -2.76
CA GLU A 15 8.61 -5.37 -1.76
C GLU A 15 7.51 -4.31 -1.75
N ILE A 16 7.85 -3.03 -1.88
CA ILE A 16 6.86 -1.94 -2.01
C ILE A 16 5.98 -2.15 -3.24
N ASP A 17 6.58 -2.43 -4.40
CA ASP A 17 5.88 -2.64 -5.67
C ASP A 17 4.92 -3.83 -5.58
N TRP A 18 5.37 -4.94 -5.00
CA TRP A 18 4.57 -6.13 -4.79
C TRP A 18 3.36 -5.87 -3.86
N GLU A 19 3.59 -5.24 -2.71
CA GLU A 19 2.54 -4.95 -1.73
C GLU A 19 1.51 -3.95 -2.28
N MET A 20 1.96 -2.88 -2.96
CA MET A 20 1.06 -1.93 -3.61
C MET A 20 0.21 -2.60 -4.69
N SER A 21 0.83 -3.43 -5.54
CA SER A 21 0.12 -4.17 -6.59
C SER A 21 -0.94 -5.11 -6.02
N LYS A 22 -0.64 -5.77 -4.91
CA LYS A 22 -1.59 -6.64 -4.22
C LYS A 22 -2.74 -5.83 -3.61
N ILE A 23 -2.48 -4.68 -2.97
CA ILE A 23 -3.54 -3.80 -2.45
C ILE A 23 -4.47 -3.35 -3.58
N GLU A 24 -3.90 -2.85 -4.69
CA GLU A 24 -4.70 -2.40 -5.84
C GLU A 24 -5.56 -3.51 -6.43
N SER A 25 -5.02 -4.73 -6.54
CA SER A 25 -5.77 -5.89 -7.00
C SER A 25 -6.95 -6.21 -6.10
N ILE A 26 -6.77 -6.18 -4.78
CA ILE A 26 -7.85 -6.39 -3.81
C ILE A 26 -8.90 -5.28 -3.93
N LEU A 27 -8.50 -4.01 -3.98
CA LEU A 27 -9.42 -2.88 -4.10
C LEU A 27 -10.28 -2.94 -5.39
N GLN A 28 -9.68 -3.40 -6.49
CA GLN A 28 -10.41 -3.64 -7.74
C GLN A 28 -11.43 -4.77 -7.58
N GLN A 29 -11.05 -5.89 -6.95
CA GLN A 29 -11.97 -7.00 -6.68
C GLN A 29 -13.12 -6.57 -5.77
N VAL A 30 -12.85 -5.81 -4.70
CA VAL A 30 -13.88 -5.26 -3.80
C VAL A 30 -14.86 -4.37 -4.56
N SER A 31 -14.37 -3.54 -5.49
CA SER A 31 -15.23 -2.67 -6.31
C SER A 31 -16.15 -3.45 -7.26
N ILE A 32 -15.76 -4.67 -7.66
CA ILE A 32 -16.53 -5.51 -8.60
C ILE A 32 -17.48 -6.43 -7.84
N ASP A 33 -16.98 -7.15 -6.83
CA ASP A 33 -17.69 -8.25 -6.17
C ASP A 33 -18.26 -7.89 -4.80
N GLY A 34 -17.97 -6.69 -4.27
CA GLY A 34 -18.42 -6.23 -2.95
C GLY A 34 -17.92 -7.09 -1.78
N LEU A 35 -16.78 -7.77 -1.97
CA LEU A 35 -16.31 -8.81 -1.05
C LEU A 35 -15.53 -8.21 0.13
N ILE A 36 -16.09 -8.35 1.32
CA ILE A 36 -15.70 -7.60 2.54
C ILE A 36 -14.57 -8.25 3.35
N LYS A 37 -14.13 -9.46 2.97
CA LYS A 37 -13.34 -10.32 3.87
C LYS A 37 -11.92 -9.79 4.15
N GLU A 38 -11.44 -8.82 3.39
CA GLU A 38 -10.03 -8.41 3.37
C GLU A 38 -9.78 -6.95 3.80
N SER A 39 -10.80 -6.22 4.30
CA SER A 39 -10.61 -4.80 4.67
C SER A 39 -9.52 -4.59 5.74
N TYR A 40 -9.45 -5.50 6.72
CA TYR A 40 -8.38 -5.51 7.73
C TYR A 40 -7.01 -5.87 7.13
N GLU A 41 -6.96 -6.74 6.11
CA GLU A 41 -5.71 -7.11 5.43
C GLU A 41 -5.15 -5.91 4.65
N ILE A 42 -6.00 -5.15 3.96
CA ILE A 42 -5.58 -3.93 3.26
C ILE A 42 -5.01 -2.90 4.24
N HIS A 43 -5.62 -2.73 5.41
CA HIS A 43 -5.14 -1.78 6.41
C HIS A 43 -3.72 -2.13 6.90
N GLU A 44 -3.47 -3.41 7.20
CA GLU A 44 -2.13 -3.88 7.60
C GLU A 44 -1.11 -3.71 6.48
N MET A 45 -1.49 -4.00 5.24
CA MET A 45 -0.63 -3.81 4.08
C MET A 45 -0.29 -2.34 3.84
N LEU A 46 -1.24 -1.42 3.97
CA LEU A 46 -0.99 0.04 3.87
C LEU A 46 0.01 0.52 4.93
N ILE A 47 -0.11 0.01 6.16
CA ILE A 47 0.85 0.31 7.24
C ILE A 47 2.24 -0.22 6.87
N LYS A 48 2.33 -1.47 6.39
CA LYS A 48 3.59 -2.10 5.98
C LYS A 48 4.28 -1.29 4.89
N VAL A 49 3.57 -0.92 3.83
CA VAL A 49 4.14 -0.12 2.73
C VAL A 49 4.60 1.26 3.23
N SER A 50 3.85 1.89 4.13
CA SER A 50 4.26 3.16 4.75
C SER A 50 5.59 3.03 5.51
N GLN A 51 5.79 1.94 6.23
CA GLN A 51 7.05 1.66 6.94
C GLN A 51 8.21 1.41 5.97
N LEU A 52 7.99 0.62 4.91
CA LEU A 52 9.00 0.36 3.89
C LEU A 52 9.42 1.65 3.16
N LEU A 53 8.46 2.53 2.85
CA LEU A 53 8.74 3.84 2.27
C LEU A 53 9.54 4.73 3.20
N LEU A 54 9.24 4.72 4.50
CA LEU A 54 10.02 5.47 5.49
C LEU A 54 11.47 4.99 5.55
N ILE A 55 11.70 3.68 5.48
CA ILE A 55 13.05 3.10 5.44
C ILE A 55 13.75 3.52 4.13
N LEU A 56 13.06 3.41 2.98
CA LEU A 56 13.59 3.80 1.68
C LEU A 56 13.97 5.29 1.63
N GLN A 57 13.21 6.17 2.29
CA GLN A 57 13.51 7.60 2.38
C GLN A 57 14.81 7.92 3.12
N GLN A 58 15.29 7.03 4.00
CA GLN A 58 16.56 7.21 4.70
C GLN A 58 17.77 7.12 3.75
N ASP A 59 17.61 6.45 2.61
CA ASP A 59 18.56 6.55 1.51
C ASP A 59 18.33 7.86 0.74
N LEU A 60 19.24 8.82 0.93
CA LEU A 60 19.18 10.15 0.30
C LEU A 60 19.04 10.09 -1.23
N LYS A 61 19.56 9.03 -1.88
CA LYS A 61 19.44 8.86 -3.33
C LYS A 61 18.03 8.42 -3.74
N MET A 62 17.31 7.74 -2.84
CA MET A 62 15.97 7.23 -3.08
C MET A 62 14.87 8.16 -2.58
N THR A 63 15.19 9.19 -1.80
CA THR A 63 14.19 10.15 -1.27
C THR A 63 13.23 10.69 -2.34
N PRO A 64 13.65 11.11 -3.56
CA PRO A 64 12.72 11.58 -4.59
C PRO A 64 11.74 10.49 -5.04
N LEU A 65 12.25 9.26 -5.24
CA LEU A 65 11.44 8.11 -5.64
C LEU A 65 10.45 7.73 -4.54
N ALA A 66 10.92 7.64 -3.30
CA ALA A 66 10.08 7.29 -2.16
C ALA A 66 8.97 8.33 -1.91
N LYS A 67 9.21 9.63 -2.20
CA LYS A 67 8.16 10.65 -2.21
C LYS A 67 7.11 10.39 -3.29
N GLY A 68 7.53 10.04 -4.50
CA GLY A 68 6.62 9.66 -5.60
C GLY A 68 5.74 8.46 -5.23
N LEU A 69 6.36 7.40 -4.71
CA LEU A 69 5.65 6.21 -4.24
C LEU A 69 4.71 6.54 -3.06
N SER A 70 5.09 7.45 -2.16
CA SER A 70 4.19 7.88 -1.06
C SER A 70 2.92 8.54 -1.59
N LEU A 71 3.01 9.32 -2.67
CA LEU A 71 1.83 9.91 -3.32
C LEU A 71 0.94 8.84 -3.97
N GLN A 72 1.55 7.80 -4.55
CA GLN A 72 0.79 6.65 -5.07
C GLN A 72 0.08 5.91 -3.93
N LEU A 73 0.78 5.64 -2.82
CA LEU A 73 0.17 5.03 -1.63
C LEU A 73 -1.01 5.85 -1.12
N GLN A 74 -0.87 7.19 -1.10
CA GLN A 74 -1.96 8.07 -0.69
C GLN A 74 -3.18 7.94 -1.60
N SER A 75 -2.98 7.87 -2.93
CA SER A 75 -4.08 7.64 -3.87
C SER A 75 -4.79 6.30 -3.62
N ILE A 76 -4.02 5.24 -3.36
CA ILE A 76 -4.55 3.91 -2.99
C ILE A 76 -5.34 4.00 -1.68
N GLN A 77 -4.81 4.67 -0.67
CA GLN A 77 -5.47 4.85 0.62
C GLN A 77 -6.77 5.67 0.49
N GLU A 78 -6.81 6.68 -0.37
CA GLU A 78 -8.03 7.43 -0.68
C GLU A 78 -9.09 6.55 -1.34
N GLN A 79 -8.70 5.66 -2.27
CA GLN A 79 -9.61 4.67 -2.86
C GLN A 79 -10.15 3.71 -1.81
N TYR A 80 -9.26 3.14 -0.98
CA TYR A 80 -9.65 2.30 0.16
C TYR A 80 -10.66 3.02 1.06
N ASN A 81 -10.37 4.25 1.49
CA ASN A 81 -11.25 5.03 2.37
C ASN A 81 -12.62 5.29 1.75
N ARG A 82 -12.70 5.51 0.43
CA ARG A 82 -13.97 5.70 -0.28
C ARG A 82 -14.81 4.43 -0.25
N LEU A 83 -14.24 3.28 -0.60
CA LEU A 83 -14.93 1.99 -0.57
C LEU A 83 -15.32 1.60 0.87
N PHE A 84 -14.47 1.91 1.85
CA PHE A 84 -14.77 1.70 3.27
C PHE A 84 -15.93 2.56 3.76
N SER A 85 -15.91 3.86 3.44
CA SER A 85 -16.94 4.82 3.87
C SER A 85 -18.31 4.57 3.22
N LYS A 86 -18.35 4.03 2.00
CA LYS A 86 -19.59 3.62 1.33
C LYS A 86 -20.26 2.39 1.94
N GLY A 87 -19.61 1.73 2.91
CA GLY A 87 -20.09 0.48 3.46
C GLY A 87 -19.90 -0.72 2.52
N GLU A 88 -19.25 -0.53 1.38
CA GLU A 88 -18.88 -1.62 0.44
C GLU A 88 -17.87 -2.59 1.08
N MET A 89 -17.13 -2.13 2.11
CA MET A 89 -16.30 -2.97 2.97
C MET A 89 -16.87 -3.25 4.37
N ASN A 90 -18.12 -2.88 4.65
CA ASN A 90 -18.69 -2.93 6.01
C ASN A 90 -20.09 -3.57 6.07
N ARG A 91 -20.43 -4.46 5.13
CA ARG A 91 -21.74 -5.14 5.07
C ARG A 91 -21.82 -6.37 5.98
N LYS A 92 -21.41 -6.22 7.24
CA LYS A 92 -21.83 -7.10 8.33
C LYS A 92 -22.37 -6.17 9.42
N TYR A 93 -23.48 -6.54 10.07
CA TYR A 93 -24.20 -5.77 11.10
C TYR A 93 -25.29 -4.79 10.64
N SER A 94 -26.06 -5.13 9.61
CA SER A 94 -27.43 -4.61 9.49
C SER A 94 -28.38 -5.79 9.29
N GLU A 95 -28.59 -6.53 10.38
CA GLU A 95 -29.80 -7.32 10.60
C GLU A 95 -30.84 -6.44 11.31
#